data_AF-A0AAV4DCB0-F1
#
_entry.id   AF-A0AAV4DCB0-F1
#
_cell.length_a   1.000
_cell.length_b   1.000
_cell.length_c   1.000
_cell.angle_alpha   90.00
_cell.angle_beta   90.00
_cell.angle_gamma   90.00
#
_symmetry.space_group_name_H-M   'P 1'
#
loop_
_entity.id
_entity.type
_entity.pdbx_description
1 polymer ?
#
loop_
_entity_poly.entity_id
_entity_poly.type
_entity_poly.pdbx_seq_one_letter_code
_entity_poly.pdbx_strand_id
1 'polypeptide(L)'
;MSKSLTGKVEAWPGKEEEKKWQNNTRRLLFLSEGVQSIHDPISWAAFHSNQEPSRDFEVTIGSLLPLFPDDSKSVAMIRHAICVVKQAVHHLNPGQVLVSTLDRPLFAIAKQIKWNWPNDYGEDKFVMLLGGLHLEMASLATIGDLLDGSGWTHALTQANIATPGTAESFLKTAHVTRTILLHTAYDAYSCEESEPKSFDEWCVNRSKTSPQFQY
;
A
#
# COMPACT_ATOMS: atom_id res chain seq x y z
N MET A 1 -26.99 6.32 -28.51
CA MET A 1 -25.64 6.49 -29.11
C MET A 1 -24.67 5.64 -28.32
N SER A 2 -24.35 4.47 -28.87
CA SER A 2 -23.38 3.51 -28.30
C SER A 2 -21.97 4.03 -28.53
N LYS A 3 -21.19 4.23 -27.46
CA LYS A 3 -19.74 4.44 -27.57
C LYS A 3 -19.05 3.08 -27.40
N SER A 4 -18.51 2.61 -28.52
CA SER A 4 -17.60 1.47 -28.61
C SER A 4 -16.37 1.69 -27.72
N LEU A 5 -16.19 0.85 -26.69
CA LEU A 5 -14.96 0.77 -25.89
C LEU A 5 -13.98 -0.21 -26.55
N THR A 6 -13.38 0.22 -27.68
CA THR A 6 -12.16 -0.42 -28.20
C THR A 6 -10.95 0.32 -27.65
N GLY A 7 -10.71 0.16 -26.34
CA GLY A 7 -9.45 0.58 -25.72
C GLY A 7 -8.39 -0.47 -26.03
N LYS A 8 -7.46 -0.15 -26.94
CA LYS A 8 -6.21 -0.92 -27.02
C LYS A 8 -5.55 -0.87 -25.64
N VAL A 9 -5.21 -2.04 -25.09
CA VAL A 9 -4.38 -2.14 -23.90
C VAL A 9 -3.03 -1.53 -24.26
N GLU A 10 -2.80 -0.28 -23.87
CA GLU A 10 -1.48 0.33 -23.99
C GLU A 10 -0.52 -0.48 -23.12
N ALA A 11 0.60 -0.89 -23.71
CA ALA A 11 1.64 -1.60 -22.98
C ALA A 11 2.08 -0.73 -21.80
N TRP A 12 2.18 -1.32 -20.61
CA TRP A 12 2.62 -0.60 -19.41
C TRP A 12 3.93 0.15 -19.71
N PRO A 13 3.98 1.48 -19.59
CA PRO A 13 5.18 2.28 -19.88
C PRO A 13 6.44 1.82 -19.13
N GLY A 14 6.28 1.13 -18.00
CA GLY A 14 7.39 0.53 -17.24
C GLY A 14 8.19 -0.52 -18.02
N LYS A 15 7.58 -1.23 -18.99
CA LYS A 15 8.29 -2.25 -19.80
C LYS A 15 9.29 -1.64 -20.77
N GLU A 16 9.06 -0.40 -21.22
CA GLU A 16 9.96 0.28 -22.16
C GLU A 16 11.14 0.91 -21.40
N GLU A 17 10.85 1.52 -20.25
CA GLU A 17 11.86 2.07 -19.34
C GLU A 17 12.79 0.98 -18.79
N GLU A 18 12.25 -0.18 -18.44
CA GLU A 18 13.05 -1.32 -17.99
C GLU A 18 14.01 -1.83 -19.08
N LYS A 19 13.56 -1.86 -20.35
CA LYS A 19 14.45 -2.22 -21.48
C LYS A 19 15.57 -1.22 -21.68
N LYS A 20 15.31 0.08 -21.50
CA LYS A 20 16.33 1.13 -21.59
C LYS A 20 17.39 0.95 -20.50
N TRP A 21 16.96 0.71 -19.26
CA TRP A 21 17.87 0.41 -18.16
C TRP A 21 18.70 -0.85 -18.41
N GLN A 22 18.06 -1.96 -18.82
CA GLN A 22 18.76 -3.22 -19.11
C GLN A 22 19.82 -3.06 -20.21
N ASN A 23 19.53 -2.28 -21.26
CA ASN A 23 20.49 -1.99 -22.31
C ASN A 23 21.67 -1.14 -21.80
N ASN A 24 21.42 -0.15 -20.95
CA ASN A 24 22.47 0.65 -20.33
C ASN A 24 23.38 -0.20 -19.43
N THR A 25 22.80 -1.03 -18.57
CA THR A 25 23.54 -1.95 -17.69
C THR A 25 24.34 -2.96 -18.50
N ARG A 26 23.78 -3.47 -19.59
CA ARG A 26 24.49 -4.40 -20.48
C ARG A 26 25.69 -3.74 -21.15
N ARG A 27 25.54 -2.49 -21.56
CA ARG A 27 26.62 -1.68 -22.14
C ARG A 27 27.75 -1.46 -21.13
N LEU A 28 27.42 -1.05 -19.90
CA LEU A 28 28.41 -0.76 -18.86
C LEU A 28 29.14 -2.01 -18.32
N LEU A 29 28.45 -3.15 -18.25
CA LEU A 29 29.01 -4.38 -17.65
C LEU A 29 29.66 -5.32 -18.67
N PHE A 30 29.16 -5.38 -19.91
CA PHE A 30 29.55 -6.41 -20.88
C PHE A 30 30.10 -5.88 -22.20
N LEU A 31 29.98 -4.58 -22.48
CA LEU A 31 30.70 -3.93 -23.56
C LEU A 31 31.90 -3.19 -22.96
N SER A 32 32.99 -3.09 -23.73
CA SER A 32 34.34 -2.68 -23.30
C SER A 32 34.50 -1.25 -22.75
N GLU A 33 33.41 -0.59 -22.39
CA GLU A 33 33.43 0.68 -21.68
C GLU A 33 33.77 0.48 -20.20
N GLY A 34 33.31 -0.63 -19.59
CA GLY A 34 33.51 -0.88 -18.16
C GLY A 34 32.85 0.18 -17.27
N VAL A 35 32.73 -0.14 -15.99
CA VAL A 35 32.35 0.86 -14.98
C VAL A 35 33.60 1.68 -14.68
N GLN A 36 33.67 2.89 -15.20
CA GLN A 36 34.84 3.76 -15.08
C GLN A 36 34.71 4.73 -13.90
N SER A 37 33.48 4.98 -13.43
CA SER A 37 33.19 5.97 -12.40
C SER A 37 32.20 5.47 -11.36
N ILE A 38 32.33 5.95 -10.11
CA ILE A 38 31.33 5.78 -9.04
C ILE A 38 29.95 6.33 -9.43
N HIS A 39 29.90 7.24 -10.42
CA HIS A 39 28.66 7.84 -10.92
C HIS A 39 28.01 7.08 -12.07
N ASP A 40 28.55 5.93 -12.48
CA ASP A 40 27.93 5.14 -13.54
C ASP A 40 26.61 4.53 -13.05
N PRO A 41 25.48 4.84 -13.71
CA PRO A 41 24.17 4.49 -13.20
C PRO A 41 23.80 3.04 -13.53
N ILE A 42 24.36 2.11 -12.76
CA ILE A 42 24.13 0.66 -12.91
C ILE A 42 22.80 0.26 -12.28
N SER A 43 22.46 0.85 -11.12
CA SER A 43 21.20 0.55 -10.45
C SER A 43 20.02 1.23 -11.17
N TRP A 44 18.85 0.60 -11.10
CA TRP A 44 17.62 1.13 -11.68
C TRP A 44 17.36 2.57 -11.18
N ALA A 45 17.48 2.79 -9.86
CA ALA A 45 17.30 4.10 -9.24
C ALA A 45 18.30 5.14 -9.76
N ALA A 46 19.59 4.81 -9.89
CA ALA A 46 20.60 5.74 -10.39
C ALA A 46 20.40 6.09 -11.88
N PHE A 47 19.96 5.13 -12.69
CA PHE A 47 19.67 5.34 -14.11
C PHE A 47 18.52 6.30 -14.31
N HIS A 48 17.45 6.14 -13.54
CA HIS A 48 16.31 7.03 -13.63
C HIS A 48 16.53 8.37 -12.94
N SER A 49 17.28 8.44 -11.83
CA SER A 49 17.63 9.71 -11.19
C SER A 49 18.50 10.61 -12.08
N ASN A 50 19.37 10.02 -12.91
CA ASN A 50 20.19 10.76 -13.88
C ASN A 50 19.39 11.25 -15.10
N GLN A 51 18.21 10.68 -15.35
CA GLN A 51 17.31 11.08 -16.45
C GLN A 51 16.21 12.02 -15.98
N GLU A 52 15.90 12.03 -14.69
CA GLU A 52 15.04 13.04 -14.13
C GLU A 52 15.75 14.41 -14.20
N PRO A 53 15.11 15.44 -14.77
CA PRO A 53 15.64 16.79 -14.68
C PRO A 53 15.79 17.15 -13.21
N SER A 54 16.84 17.91 -12.86
CA SER A 54 17.01 18.45 -11.51
C SER A 54 15.79 19.29 -11.16
N ARG A 55 14.86 18.70 -10.42
CA ARG A 55 13.72 19.41 -9.86
C ARG A 55 14.20 20.05 -8.56
N ASP A 56 13.91 21.33 -8.40
CA ASP A 56 13.93 21.95 -7.08
C ASP A 56 12.83 21.27 -6.27
N PHE A 57 13.19 20.21 -5.55
CA PHE A 57 12.29 19.60 -4.59
C PHE A 57 12.17 20.58 -3.43
N GLU A 58 10.94 21.05 -3.18
CA GLU A 58 10.64 21.74 -1.94
C GLU A 58 10.81 20.72 -0.81
N VAL A 59 11.94 20.79 -0.12
CA VAL A 59 12.27 19.86 0.96
C VAL A 59 11.24 20.05 2.05
N THR A 60 10.43 19.02 2.30
CA THR A 60 9.52 19.02 3.43
C THR A 60 10.35 19.03 4.71
N ILE A 61 10.29 20.13 5.46
CA ILE A 61 10.93 20.22 6.78
C ILE A 61 10.14 19.33 7.73
N GLY A 62 10.64 18.11 7.93
CA GLY A 62 10.14 17.20 8.95
C GLY A 62 10.85 17.44 10.28
N SER A 63 10.09 17.45 11.38
CA SER A 63 10.64 17.41 12.73
C SER A 63 9.91 16.35 13.54
N LEU A 64 10.64 15.64 14.39
CA LEU A 64 10.04 14.72 15.35
C LEU A 64 9.60 15.49 16.59
N LEU A 65 8.43 15.13 17.12
CA LEU A 65 8.05 15.59 18.44
C LEU A 65 9.00 14.99 19.49
N PRO A 66 9.19 15.67 20.63
CA PRO A 66 9.91 15.09 21.76
C PRO A 66 9.34 13.72 22.13
N LEU A 67 10.23 12.78 22.47
CA LEU A 67 9.81 11.47 22.95
C LEU A 67 9.05 11.62 24.26
N PHE A 68 7.88 10.97 24.33
CA PHE A 68 7.10 10.88 25.55
C PHE A 68 7.63 9.72 26.42
N PRO A 69 7.90 9.93 27.72
CA PRO A 69 8.46 8.90 28.59
C PRO A 69 7.42 7.88 29.07
N ASP A 70 6.13 8.21 28.96
CA ASP A 70 5.02 7.43 29.51
C ASP A 70 4.39 6.49 28.46
N ASP A 71 3.54 5.55 28.92
CA ASP A 71 2.76 4.68 28.04
C ASP A 71 1.90 5.51 27.08
N SER A 72 2.15 5.33 25.79
CA SER A 72 1.47 6.00 24.68
C SER A 72 -0.02 5.73 24.66
N LYS A 73 -0.48 4.64 25.27
CA LYS A 73 -1.89 4.26 25.34
C LYS A 73 -2.62 4.88 26.53
N SER A 74 -1.94 5.57 27.45
CA SER A 74 -2.63 6.18 28.58
C SER A 74 -3.47 7.40 28.13
N VAL A 75 -4.64 7.58 28.75
CA VAL A 75 -5.53 8.72 28.48
C VAL A 75 -4.80 10.05 28.71
N ALA A 76 -4.00 10.14 29.78
CA ALA A 76 -3.22 11.33 30.10
C ALA A 76 -2.20 11.64 29.00
N MET A 77 -1.52 10.62 28.48
CA MET A 77 -0.50 10.82 27.44
C MET A 77 -1.08 11.22 26.10
N ILE A 78 -2.19 10.59 25.68
CA ILE A 78 -2.87 10.98 24.44
C ILE A 78 -3.40 12.43 24.55
N ARG A 79 -3.96 12.83 25.70
CA ARG A 79 -4.37 14.22 25.93
C ARG A 79 -3.19 15.18 25.89
N HIS A 80 -2.06 14.82 26.52
CA HIS A 80 -0.85 15.64 26.52
C HIS A 80 -0.29 15.81 25.10
N ALA A 81 -0.17 14.71 24.34
CA ALA A 81 0.27 14.72 22.95
C ALA A 81 -0.64 15.60 22.08
N ILE A 82 -1.97 15.49 22.21
CA ILE A 82 -2.93 16.37 21.51
C ILE A 82 -2.65 17.85 21.84
N CYS A 83 -2.44 18.19 23.12
CA CYS A 83 -2.15 19.56 23.52
C CYS A 83 -0.84 20.10 22.91
N VAL A 84 0.22 19.29 22.92
CA VAL A 84 1.52 19.66 22.34
C VAL A 84 1.38 19.88 20.83
N VAL A 85 0.75 18.95 20.12
CA VAL A 85 0.55 19.06 18.66
C VAL A 85 -0.36 20.23 18.33
N LYS A 86 -1.42 20.47 19.11
CA LYS A 86 -2.30 21.63 18.93
C LYS A 86 -1.56 22.95 19.09
N GLN A 87 -0.63 23.06 20.05
CA GLN A 87 0.22 24.24 20.20
C GLN A 87 1.16 24.42 19.01
N ALA A 88 1.77 23.34 18.53
CA ALA A 88 2.63 23.37 17.35
C ALA A 88 1.85 23.80 16.08
N VAL A 89 0.67 23.22 15.85
CA VAL A 89 -0.19 23.62 14.73
C VAL A 89 -0.66 25.06 14.88
N HIS A 90 -1.03 25.51 16.08
CA HIS A 90 -1.42 26.91 16.28
C HIS A 90 -0.27 27.88 15.99
N HIS A 91 0.97 27.50 16.32
CA HIS A 91 2.16 28.30 16.04
C HIS A 91 2.50 28.34 14.54
N LEU A 92 2.46 27.18 13.86
CA LEU A 92 2.84 27.06 12.45
C LEU A 92 1.72 27.50 11.50
N ASN A 93 0.45 27.24 11.86
CA ASN A 93 -0.74 27.45 11.03
C ASN A 93 -1.91 28.02 11.88
N PRO A 94 -1.86 29.32 12.27
CA PRO A 94 -2.91 29.93 13.08
C PRO A 94 -4.29 29.81 12.44
N GLY A 95 -5.29 29.37 13.22
CA GLY A 95 -6.68 29.23 12.75
C GLY A 95 -7.01 27.89 12.10
N GLN A 96 -6.01 27.03 11.83
CA GLN A 96 -6.25 25.69 11.30
C GLN A 96 -6.59 24.68 12.42
N VAL A 97 -7.57 23.81 12.16
CA VAL A 97 -7.91 22.70 13.05
C VAL A 97 -6.90 21.57 12.87
N LEU A 98 -6.38 21.05 13.98
CA LEU A 98 -5.48 19.90 13.98
C LEU A 98 -6.16 18.69 13.34
N VAL A 99 -5.53 18.10 12.31
CA VAL A 99 -5.87 16.79 11.77
C VAL A 99 -4.72 15.83 12.06
N SER A 100 -4.99 14.71 12.71
CA SER A 100 -3.97 13.71 13.04
C SER A 100 -4.48 12.30 12.78
N THR A 101 -3.61 11.44 12.28
CA THR A 101 -3.86 10.01 12.09
C THR A 101 -3.27 9.22 13.26
N LEU A 102 -4.01 8.23 13.76
CA LEU A 102 -3.59 7.38 14.88
C LEU A 102 -3.72 5.90 14.54
N ASP A 103 -2.84 5.11 15.14
CA ASP A 103 -2.93 3.66 15.08
C ASP A 103 -4.16 3.14 15.81
N ARG A 104 -4.62 1.94 15.45
CA ARG A 104 -5.87 1.34 15.96
C ARG A 104 -6.08 1.47 17.48
N PRO A 105 -5.14 1.09 18.37
CA PRO A 105 -5.36 1.22 19.81
C PRO A 105 -5.39 2.68 20.29
N LEU A 106 -4.58 3.55 19.70
CA LEU A 106 -4.51 4.97 20.07
C LEU A 106 -5.77 5.71 19.61
N PHE A 107 -6.27 5.39 18.41
CA PHE A 107 -7.49 5.94 17.85
C PHE A 107 -8.70 5.65 18.75
N ALA A 108 -8.83 4.42 19.25
CA ALA A 108 -9.93 4.05 20.15
C ALA A 108 -9.96 4.91 21.42
N ILE A 109 -8.79 5.10 22.05
CA ILE A 109 -8.67 5.90 23.28
C ILE A 109 -8.84 7.39 22.99
N ALA A 110 -8.33 7.86 21.85
CA ALA A 110 -8.58 9.24 21.40
C ALA A 110 -10.07 9.51 21.19
N LYS A 111 -10.84 8.59 20.60
CA LYS A 111 -12.31 8.72 20.48
C LYS A 111 -12.99 8.74 21.85
N GLN A 112 -12.55 7.91 22.80
CA GLN A 112 -13.04 7.95 24.19
C GLN A 112 -12.80 9.32 24.83
N ILE A 113 -11.61 9.90 24.65
CA ILE A 113 -11.30 11.26 25.12
C ILE A 113 -12.27 12.28 24.52
N LYS A 114 -12.51 12.22 23.20
CA LYS A 114 -13.44 13.14 22.53
C LYS A 114 -14.86 13.03 23.09
N TRP A 115 -15.32 11.82 23.37
CA TRP A 115 -16.66 11.59 23.92
C TRP A 115 -16.79 12.04 25.39
N ASN A 116 -15.75 11.84 26.19
CA ASN A 116 -15.77 12.18 27.61
C ASN A 116 -15.58 13.69 27.86
N TRP A 117 -14.87 14.40 26.98
CA TRP A 117 -14.58 15.83 27.13
C TRP A 117 -14.84 16.63 25.85
N PRO A 118 -16.10 16.66 25.35
CA PRO A 118 -16.42 17.25 24.05
C PRO A 118 -16.17 18.77 23.98
N ASN A 119 -16.24 19.49 25.12
CA ASN A 119 -15.98 20.93 25.15
C ASN A 119 -14.51 21.26 24.85
N ASP A 120 -13.58 20.45 25.36
CA ASP A 120 -12.14 20.66 25.20
C ASP A 120 -11.59 19.94 23.97
N TYR A 121 -12.22 18.81 23.61
CA TYR A 121 -11.73 17.85 22.64
C TYR A 121 -12.72 17.50 21.52
N GLY A 122 -13.71 18.35 21.26
CA GLY A 122 -14.70 18.15 20.21
C GLY A 122 -14.12 18.03 18.78
N GLU A 123 -14.96 17.59 17.83
CA GLU A 123 -14.59 17.52 16.41
C GLU A 123 -14.22 18.89 15.81
N ASP A 124 -14.73 19.98 16.38
CA ASP A 124 -14.38 21.36 16.02
C ASP A 124 -13.01 21.81 16.57
N LYS A 125 -12.45 21.06 17.55
CA LYS A 125 -11.16 21.39 18.19
C LYS A 125 -9.99 20.62 17.58
N PHE A 126 -10.22 19.37 17.19
CA PHE A 126 -9.28 18.56 16.40
C PHE A 126 -9.99 17.34 15.79
N VAL A 127 -9.46 16.87 14.67
CA VAL A 127 -9.93 15.71 13.93
C VAL A 127 -8.91 14.58 14.08
N MET A 128 -9.37 13.41 14.51
CA MET A 128 -8.57 12.19 14.54
C MET A 128 -9.10 11.23 13.51
N LEU A 129 -8.19 10.68 12.71
CA LEU A 129 -8.48 9.69 11.70
C LEU A 129 -7.75 8.39 12.06
N LEU A 130 -8.36 7.25 11.72
CA LEU A 130 -7.64 5.99 11.78
C LEU A 130 -6.54 6.03 10.69
N GLY A 131 -5.32 5.62 11.03
CA GLY A 131 -4.22 5.55 10.06
C GLY A 131 -4.62 4.71 8.85
N GLY A 132 -4.26 5.17 7.64
CA GLY A 132 -4.69 4.57 6.37
C GLY A 132 -4.38 3.08 6.29
N LEU A 133 -3.20 2.66 6.74
CA LEU A 133 -2.83 1.24 6.83
C LEU A 133 -3.79 0.45 7.74
N HIS A 134 -4.17 1.00 8.88
CA HIS A 134 -5.07 0.31 9.81
C HIS A 134 -6.52 0.27 9.33
N LEU A 135 -6.94 1.26 8.54
CA LEU A 135 -8.22 1.28 7.84
C LEU A 135 -8.24 0.20 6.76
N GLU A 136 -7.19 0.10 5.96
CA GLU A 136 -7.00 -0.96 4.97
C GLU A 136 -6.98 -2.34 5.64
N MET A 137 -6.23 -2.51 6.73
CA MET A 137 -6.26 -3.76 7.49
C MET A 137 -7.66 -4.11 8.02
N ALA A 138 -8.48 -3.11 8.36
CA ALA A 138 -9.85 -3.36 8.83
C ALA A 138 -10.79 -3.76 7.68
N SER A 139 -10.67 -3.13 6.51
CA SER A 139 -11.46 -3.52 5.34
C SER A 139 -11.07 -4.92 4.86
N LEU A 140 -9.77 -5.20 4.74
CA LEU A 140 -9.26 -6.51 4.34
C LEU A 140 -9.68 -7.62 5.31
N ALA A 141 -9.67 -7.35 6.63
CA ALA A 141 -10.15 -8.31 7.62
C ALA A 141 -11.64 -8.60 7.44
N THR A 142 -12.45 -7.57 7.18
CA THR A 142 -13.90 -7.73 6.95
C THR A 142 -14.18 -8.57 5.69
N ILE A 143 -13.41 -8.37 4.61
CA ILE A 143 -13.54 -9.19 3.41
C ILE A 143 -13.00 -10.60 3.67
N GLY A 144 -11.94 -10.75 4.45
CA GLY A 144 -11.42 -12.03 4.91
C GLY A 144 -12.47 -12.85 5.65
N ASP A 145 -13.21 -12.22 6.57
CA ASP A 145 -14.33 -12.85 7.29
C ASP A 145 -15.47 -13.28 6.34
N LEU A 146 -15.72 -12.52 5.27
CA LEU A 146 -16.71 -12.87 4.25
C LEU A 146 -16.28 -14.07 3.40
N LEU A 147 -14.97 -14.19 3.11
CA LEU A 147 -14.39 -15.28 2.33
C LEU A 147 -14.08 -16.51 3.19
N ASP A 148 -14.22 -16.42 4.52
CA ASP A 148 -14.02 -17.56 5.40
C ASP A 148 -15.05 -18.66 5.11
N GLY A 149 -14.57 -19.91 5.06
CA GLY A 149 -15.40 -21.06 4.68
C GLY A 149 -15.82 -21.14 3.20
N SER A 150 -15.46 -20.18 2.34
CA SER A 150 -15.87 -20.19 0.92
C SER A 150 -15.03 -21.12 0.03
N GLY A 151 -14.03 -21.80 0.59
CA GLY A 151 -13.10 -22.66 -0.13
C GLY A 151 -11.88 -21.95 -0.73
N TRP A 152 -11.72 -20.63 -0.56
CA TRP A 152 -10.53 -19.89 -1.06
C TRP A 152 -9.22 -20.40 -0.47
N THR A 153 -9.19 -20.79 0.80
CA THR A 153 -8.01 -21.40 1.43
C THR A 153 -7.62 -22.70 0.71
N HIS A 154 -8.60 -23.51 0.35
CA HIS A 154 -8.41 -24.73 -0.43
C HIS A 154 -7.93 -24.42 -1.85
N ALA A 155 -8.56 -23.46 -2.53
CA ALA A 155 -8.17 -23.06 -3.89
C ALA A 155 -6.70 -22.60 -3.96
N LEU A 156 -6.27 -21.76 -3.01
CA LEU A 156 -4.87 -21.31 -2.91
C LEU A 156 -3.90 -22.44 -2.61
N THR A 157 -4.32 -23.38 -1.77
CA THR A 157 -3.51 -24.56 -1.41
C THR A 157 -3.37 -25.50 -2.61
N GLN A 158 -4.46 -25.79 -3.31
CA GLN A 158 -4.47 -26.68 -4.49
C GLN A 158 -3.69 -26.07 -5.67
N ALA A 159 -3.75 -24.76 -5.84
CA ALA A 159 -2.94 -24.04 -6.83
C ALA A 159 -1.45 -23.93 -6.44
N ASN A 160 -1.04 -24.51 -5.30
CA ASN A 160 0.32 -24.48 -4.76
C ASN A 160 0.87 -23.05 -4.57
N ILE A 161 -0.01 -22.07 -4.35
CA ILE A 161 0.34 -20.66 -4.11
C ILE A 161 0.79 -20.45 -2.67
N ALA A 162 0.16 -21.17 -1.72
CA ALA A 162 0.42 -21.06 -0.31
C ALA A 162 0.15 -22.39 0.42
N THR A 163 0.83 -22.62 1.53
CA THR A 163 0.46 -23.72 2.45
C THR A 163 -0.86 -23.41 3.15
N PRO A 164 -1.61 -24.41 3.67
CA PRO A 164 -2.91 -24.19 4.30
C PRO A 164 -2.89 -23.08 5.38
N GLY A 165 -1.90 -23.12 6.28
CA GLY A 165 -1.77 -22.10 7.33
C GLY A 165 -1.39 -20.71 6.81
N THR A 166 -0.70 -20.63 5.67
CA THR A 166 -0.38 -19.35 5.01
C THR A 166 -1.58 -18.82 4.24
N ALA A 167 -2.38 -19.69 3.61
CA ALA A 167 -3.61 -19.32 2.93
C ALA A 167 -4.66 -18.78 3.93
N GLU A 168 -4.79 -19.41 5.09
CA GLU A 168 -5.62 -18.90 6.19
C GLU A 168 -5.13 -17.55 6.73
N SER A 169 -3.81 -17.33 6.79
CA SER A 169 -3.26 -16.07 7.29
C SER A 169 -3.54 -14.89 6.35
N PHE A 170 -3.76 -15.15 5.05
CA PHE A 170 -4.17 -14.13 4.10
C PHE A 170 -5.58 -13.61 4.40
N LEU A 171 -6.51 -14.50 4.75
CA LEU A 171 -7.86 -14.10 5.17
C LEU A 171 -7.83 -13.32 6.49
N LYS A 172 -6.95 -13.68 7.42
CA LYS A 172 -6.79 -12.99 8.72
C LYS A 172 -5.99 -11.69 8.65
N THR A 173 -5.66 -11.22 7.44
CA THR A 173 -4.90 -9.97 7.20
C THR A 173 -3.55 -9.91 7.94
N ALA A 174 -2.90 -11.07 8.16
CA ALA A 174 -1.58 -11.12 8.78
C ALA A 174 -0.50 -10.48 7.89
N HIS A 175 -0.74 -10.44 6.57
CA HIS A 175 0.16 -9.89 5.57
C HIS A 175 -0.60 -9.02 4.56
N VAL A 176 -0.74 -7.72 4.85
CA VAL A 176 -1.52 -6.75 4.05
C VAL A 176 -1.27 -6.89 2.54
N THR A 177 -0.01 -6.88 2.10
CA THR A 177 0.33 -7.02 0.66
C THR A 177 -0.20 -8.32 0.03
N ARG A 178 -0.13 -9.44 0.75
CA ARG A 178 -0.58 -10.74 0.23
C ARG A 178 -2.10 -10.85 0.26
N THR A 179 -2.74 -10.25 1.27
CA THR A 179 -4.20 -10.16 1.37
C THR A 179 -4.77 -9.29 0.23
N ILE A 180 -4.13 -8.16 -0.11
CA ILE A 180 -4.51 -7.34 -1.28
C ILE A 180 -4.45 -8.17 -2.57
N LEU A 181 -3.38 -8.94 -2.78
CA LEU A 181 -3.25 -9.79 -3.97
C LEU A 181 -4.35 -10.85 -4.03
N LEU A 182 -4.72 -11.45 -2.89
CA LEU A 182 -5.84 -12.39 -2.81
C LEU A 182 -7.15 -11.71 -3.22
N HIS A 183 -7.46 -10.53 -2.68
CA HIS A 183 -8.68 -9.81 -3.05
C HIS A 183 -8.67 -9.35 -4.50
N THR A 184 -7.52 -8.94 -5.05
CA THR A 184 -7.39 -8.61 -6.47
C THR A 184 -7.68 -9.83 -7.35
N ALA A 185 -7.23 -11.02 -6.94
CA ALA A 185 -7.53 -12.26 -7.63
C ALA A 185 -9.02 -12.63 -7.53
N TYR A 186 -9.65 -12.40 -6.37
CA TYR A 186 -11.10 -12.54 -6.18
C TYR A 186 -11.89 -11.59 -7.08
N ASP A 187 -11.52 -10.31 -7.12
CA ASP A 187 -12.20 -9.30 -7.94
C ASP A 187 -12.12 -9.67 -9.42
N ALA A 188 -10.93 -10.10 -9.88
CA ALA A 188 -10.74 -10.59 -11.24
C ALA A 188 -11.61 -11.81 -11.55
N TYR A 189 -11.73 -12.76 -10.62
CA TYR A 189 -12.61 -13.92 -10.75
C TYR A 189 -14.08 -13.51 -10.79
N SER A 190 -14.52 -12.63 -9.89
CA SER A 190 -15.92 -12.19 -9.79
C SER A 190 -16.39 -11.39 -11.03
N CYS A 191 -15.46 -10.72 -11.71
CA CYS A 191 -15.73 -10.00 -12.97
C CYS A 191 -15.70 -10.90 -14.20
N GLU A 192 -15.19 -12.14 -14.11
CA GLU A 192 -15.28 -13.11 -15.19
C GLU A 192 -16.69 -13.73 -15.18
N GLU A 193 -17.65 -13.14 -15.92
CA GLU A 193 -18.99 -13.72 -16.21
C GLU A 193 -18.92 -14.97 -17.10
N SER A 194 -18.06 -15.94 -16.78
CA SER A 194 -18.04 -17.23 -17.48
C SER A 194 -18.29 -18.37 -16.51
N GLU A 195 -18.98 -19.40 -16.98
CA GLU A 195 -19.11 -20.66 -16.23
C GLU A 195 -17.74 -21.09 -15.68
N PRO A 196 -17.68 -21.58 -14.43
CA PRO A 196 -16.42 -21.98 -13.82
C PRO A 196 -15.74 -23.04 -14.68
N LYS A 197 -14.62 -22.65 -15.32
CA LYS A 197 -13.80 -23.53 -16.14
C LYS A 197 -13.04 -24.49 -15.24
N SER A 198 -12.71 -25.67 -15.77
CA SER A 198 -11.80 -26.57 -15.07
C SER A 198 -10.43 -25.90 -14.88
N PHE A 199 -9.72 -26.29 -13.81
CA PHE A 199 -8.40 -25.73 -13.50
C PHE A 199 -7.41 -25.90 -14.67
N ASP A 200 -7.47 -27.04 -15.37
CA ASP A 200 -6.63 -27.35 -16.53
C ASP A 200 -6.93 -26.42 -17.71
N GLU A 201 -8.21 -26.19 -18.02
CA GLU A 201 -8.62 -25.26 -19.09
C GLU A 201 -8.25 -23.81 -18.78
N TRP A 202 -8.37 -23.41 -17.51
CA TRP A 202 -7.96 -22.08 -17.07
C TRP A 202 -6.45 -21.89 -17.22
N CYS A 203 -5.63 -22.87 -16.81
CA CYS A 203 -4.18 -22.86 -16.97
C CYS A 203 -3.78 -22.75 -18.45
N VAL A 204 -4.40 -23.54 -19.33
CA VAL A 204 -4.14 -23.50 -20.78
C VAL A 204 -4.53 -22.16 -21.41
N ASN A 205 -5.58 -21.51 -20.92
CA ASN A 205 -6.00 -20.22 -21.43
C ASN A 205 -5.07 -19.09 -20.92
N ARG A 206 -4.70 -19.12 -19.64
CA ARG A 206 -3.80 -18.12 -19.04
C ARG A 206 -2.38 -18.20 -19.60
N SER A 207 -1.87 -19.39 -19.89
CA SER A 207 -0.53 -19.58 -20.50
C SER A 207 -0.40 -18.97 -21.90
N LYS A 208 -1.51 -18.81 -22.63
CA LYS A 208 -1.55 -18.11 -23.93
C LYS A 208 -1.48 -16.59 -23.79
N THR A 209 -1.97 -16.05 -22.67
CA THR A 209 -2.10 -14.60 -22.44
C THR A 209 -1.01 -14.00 -21.55
N SER A 210 -0.39 -14.79 -20.66
CA SER A 210 0.62 -14.31 -19.72
C SER A 210 1.98 -14.96 -19.99
N PRO A 211 3.01 -14.17 -20.32
CA PRO A 211 4.36 -14.69 -20.57
C PRO A 211 5.04 -15.29 -19.33
N GLN A 212 4.48 -15.09 -18.13
CA GLN A 212 4.99 -15.66 -16.88
C GLN A 212 4.68 -17.15 -16.69
N PHE A 213 3.77 -17.73 -17.49
CA PHE A 213 3.41 -19.15 -17.45
C PHE A 213 4.20 -20.01 -18.46
N GLN A 214 5.14 -19.41 -19.19
CA GLN A 214 5.96 -20.10 -20.21
C GLN A 214 7.35 -20.53 -19.69
N TYR A 215 7.60 -20.40 -18.38
CA TYR A 215 8.83 -20.81 -17.70
C TYR A 215 8.53 -21.77 -16.56
#